data_AF-A0A0B7NVV6-F1
#
_entry.id   AF-A0A0B7NVV6-F1
#
_cell.length_a   1.000
_cell.length_b   1.000
_cell.length_c   1.000
_cell.angle_alpha   90.00
_cell.angle_beta   90.00
_cell.angle_gamma   90.00
#
_symmetry.space_group_name_H-M   'P 1'
#
loop_
_entity.id
_entity.type
_entity.pdbx_description
1 polymer ?
#
loop_
_entity_poly.entity_id
_entity_poly.type
_entity_poly.pdbx_seq_one_letter_code
_entity_poly.pdbx_strand_id
1 'polypeptide(L)'
;MNPSVNSAWLRSMTRRGLLFAMVCAVPAGVVNGIVGGLESVIGWLLAVGLVGLYFIAGVVGDALAVRRADAFGMTMLLAGFLVRAAAVALVLWLLASHGLLAGANRGNGFVWTVLAMVIGWTAGLVDAHRRARLPIYASVGRETP
;
A
#
# COMPACT_ATOMS: atom_id res chain seq x y z
N MET A 1 -24.31 -3.81 11.25
CA MET A 1 -23.05 -3.43 11.95
C MET A 1 -23.03 -1.92 12.11
N ASN A 2 -22.67 -1.40 13.29
CA ASN A 2 -22.73 0.03 13.60
C ASN A 2 -21.67 0.81 12.77
N PRO A 3 -22.01 1.86 12.00
CA PRO A 3 -21.08 2.57 11.11
C PRO A 3 -19.82 3.14 11.80
N SER A 4 -19.90 3.41 13.10
CA SER A 4 -18.75 3.83 13.92
C SER A 4 -17.67 2.74 14.01
N VAL A 5 -18.07 1.47 14.13
CA VAL A 5 -17.18 0.30 14.23
C VAL A 5 -16.42 0.07 12.91
N ASN A 6 -17.10 0.23 11.76
CA ASN A 6 -16.48 0.09 10.44
C ASN A 6 -15.38 1.15 10.21
N SER A 7 -15.62 2.39 10.64
CA SER A 7 -14.65 3.48 10.49
C SER A 7 -13.40 3.30 11.36
N ALA A 8 -13.55 2.73 12.55
CA ALA A 8 -12.43 2.48 13.47
C ALA A 8 -11.58 1.30 13.00
N TRP A 9 -12.23 0.27 12.47
CA TRP A 9 -11.57 -0.90 11.88
C TRP A 9 -10.77 -0.54 10.62
N LEU A 10 -11.35 0.25 9.71
CA LEU A 10 -10.65 0.72 8.50
C LEU A 10 -9.43 1.57 8.83
N ARG A 11 -9.55 2.47 9.82
CA ARG A 11 -8.42 3.29 10.31
C ARG A 11 -7.31 2.43 10.93
N SER A 12 -7.68 1.37 11.66
CA SER A 12 -6.72 0.43 12.24
C SER A 12 -5.97 -0.36 11.16
N MET A 13 -6.68 -0.89 10.16
CA MET A 13 -6.07 -1.58 9.02
C MET A 13 -5.12 -0.68 8.23
N THR A 14 -5.59 0.52 7.92
CA THR A 14 -4.81 1.55 7.22
C THR A 14 -3.51 1.86 7.94
N ARG A 15 -3.62 2.17 9.24
CA ARG A 15 -2.47 2.57 10.04
C ARG A 15 -1.44 1.45 10.10
N ARG A 16 -1.89 0.19 10.25
CA ARG A 16 -0.98 -0.96 10.27
C ARG A 16 -0.38 -1.26 8.91
N GLY A 17 -1.17 -1.23 7.84
CA GLY A 17 -0.67 -1.38 6.48
C GLY A 17 0.43 -0.36 6.17
N LEU A 18 0.18 0.92 6.45
CA LEU A 18 1.15 2.01 6.23
C LEU A 18 2.38 1.83 7.14
N LEU A 19 2.19 1.47 8.40
CA LEU A 19 3.30 1.22 9.32
C LEU A 19 4.21 0.09 8.82
N PHE A 20 3.65 -1.06 8.44
CA PHE A 20 4.47 -2.17 7.94
C PHE A 20 5.11 -1.84 6.58
N ALA A 21 4.41 -1.10 5.70
CA ALA A 21 5.00 -0.61 4.47
C ALA A 21 6.22 0.30 4.74
N MET A 22 6.13 1.19 5.73
CA MET A 22 7.25 2.06 6.13
C MET A 22 8.37 1.28 6.81
N VAL A 23 8.03 0.29 7.65
CA VAL A 23 9.02 -0.60 8.28
C VAL A 23 9.80 -1.38 7.22
N CYS A 24 9.19 -1.74 6.09
CA CYS A 24 9.91 -2.38 4.98
C CYS A 24 10.63 -1.36 4.08
N ALA A 25 10.11 -0.14 3.92
CA ALA A 25 10.71 0.91 3.11
C ALA A 25 12.01 1.47 3.71
N VAL A 26 12.11 1.58 5.04
CA VAL A 26 13.28 2.16 5.71
C VAL A 26 14.56 1.31 5.51
N PRO A 27 14.55 -0.02 5.76
CA PRO A 27 15.68 -0.89 5.45
C PRO A 27 16.02 -0.91 3.97
N ALA A 28 15.01 -0.87 3.07
CA ALA A 28 15.25 -0.76 1.64
C ALA A 28 16.01 0.53 1.29
N GLY A 29 15.67 1.65 1.93
CA GLY A 29 16.39 2.93 1.79
C GLY A 29 17.85 2.84 2.25
N VAL A 30 18.10 2.17 3.39
CA VAL A 30 19.47 1.95 3.91
C VAL A 30 20.28 1.09 2.93
N VAL A 31 19.71 -0.02 2.46
CA VAL A 31 20.38 -0.90 1.48
C VAL A 31 20.64 -0.16 0.18
N ASN A 32 19.69 0.64 -0.31
CA ASN A 32 19.86 1.45 -1.50
C ASN A 32 20.98 2.48 -1.35
N GLY A 33 21.07 3.15 -0.19
CA GLY A 33 22.16 4.07 0.12
C GLY A 33 23.53 3.40 0.16
N ILE A 34 23.63 2.20 0.73
CA ILE A 34 24.89 1.45 0.85
C ILE A 34 25.33 0.86 -0.49
N VAL A 35 24.42 0.22 -1.23
CA VAL A 35 24.75 -0.58 -2.42
C VAL A 35 24.76 0.26 -3.70
N GLY A 36 23.78 1.15 -3.86
CA GLY A 36 23.55 1.89 -5.09
C GLY A 36 23.84 3.39 -5.01
N GLY A 37 24.27 3.88 -3.84
CA GLY A 37 24.62 5.27 -3.62
C GLY A 37 23.44 6.24 -3.85
N LEU A 38 23.77 7.50 -4.15
CA LEU A 38 22.79 8.58 -4.26
C LEU A 38 21.72 8.31 -5.34
N GLU A 39 22.09 7.67 -6.46
CA GLU A 39 21.14 7.36 -7.52
C GLU A 39 20.05 6.39 -7.06
N SER A 40 20.42 5.35 -6.31
CA SER A 40 19.46 4.39 -5.77
C SER A 40 18.56 5.01 -4.69
N VAL A 41 19.09 5.95 -3.90
CA VAL A 41 18.30 6.74 -2.93
C VAL A 41 17.26 7.60 -3.62
N ILE A 42 17.57 8.21 -4.76
CA ILE A 42 16.59 8.97 -5.56
C ILE A 42 15.47 8.04 -6.04
N GLY A 43 15.82 6.85 -6.55
CA GLY A 43 14.86 5.82 -6.92
C GLY A 43 13.95 5.42 -5.75
N TRP A 44 14.53 5.21 -4.58
CA TRP A 44 13.80 4.93 -3.34
C TRP A 44 12.83 6.06 -2.96
N LEU A 45 13.25 7.32 -2.98
CA LEU A 45 12.39 8.48 -2.67
C LEU A 45 11.19 8.56 -3.63
N LEU A 46 11.43 8.38 -4.93
CA LEU A 46 10.38 8.37 -5.94
C LEU A 46 9.37 7.23 -5.70
N ALA A 47 9.86 6.03 -5.34
CA ALA A 47 9.01 4.89 -5.01
C ALA A 47 8.17 5.14 -3.75
N VAL A 48 8.78 5.65 -2.68
CA VAL A 48 8.08 5.98 -1.42
C VAL A 48 6.98 7.01 -1.67
N GLY A 49 7.28 8.07 -2.43
CA GLY A 49 6.30 9.10 -2.78
C GLY A 49 5.13 8.52 -3.58
N LEU A 50 5.40 7.81 -4.67
CA LEU A 50 4.37 7.27 -5.56
C LEU A 50 3.49 6.22 -4.86
N VAL A 51 4.11 5.21 -4.24
CA VAL A 51 3.40 4.11 -3.59
C VAL A 51 2.68 4.60 -2.34
N GLY A 52 3.30 5.50 -1.56
CA GLY A 52 2.67 6.13 -0.40
C GLY A 52 1.40 6.89 -0.78
N LEU A 53 1.45 7.73 -1.82
CA LEU A 53 0.28 8.44 -2.32
C LEU A 53 -0.81 7.48 -2.82
N TYR A 54 -0.42 6.42 -3.54
CA TYR A 54 -1.36 5.40 -4.00
C TYR A 54 -2.12 4.71 -2.84
N PHE A 55 -1.41 4.35 -1.77
CA PHE A 55 -2.03 3.75 -0.58
C PHE A 55 -2.94 4.73 0.16
N ILE A 56 -2.51 5.98 0.35
CA ILE A 56 -3.34 7.02 0.98
C ILE A 56 -4.62 7.25 0.17
N ALA A 57 -4.51 7.40 -1.15
CA ALA A 57 -5.66 7.58 -2.02
C ALA A 57 -6.62 6.38 -1.98
N GLY A 58 -6.08 5.16 -1.87
CA GLY A 58 -6.89 3.95 -1.70
C GLY A 58 -7.69 3.93 -0.42
N VAL A 59 -7.04 4.22 0.69
CA VAL A 59 -7.67 4.30 2.00
C VAL A 59 -8.80 5.33 2.02
N VAL A 60 -8.56 6.51 1.45
CA VAL A 60 -9.57 7.57 1.38
C VAL A 60 -10.75 7.11 0.52
N GLY A 61 -10.49 6.47 -0.62
CA GLY A 61 -11.52 5.86 -1.46
C GLY A 61 -12.33 4.79 -0.73
N ASP A 62 -11.66 3.88 -0.02
CA ASP A 62 -12.30 2.80 0.74
C ASP A 62 -13.16 3.36 1.88
N ALA A 63 -12.67 4.39 2.59
CA ALA A 63 -13.42 5.05 3.65
C ALA A 63 -14.69 5.78 3.15
N LEU A 64 -14.65 6.30 1.91
CA LEU A 64 -15.82 6.91 1.27
C LEU A 64 -16.81 5.84 0.79
N ALA A 65 -16.31 4.73 0.23
CA ALA A 65 -17.14 3.65 -0.28
C ALA A 65 -17.91 2.94 0.85
N VAL A 66 -17.29 2.69 2.00
CA VAL A 66 -17.94 2.03 3.15
C VAL A 66 -19.09 2.84 3.75
N ARG A 67 -19.20 4.14 3.44
CA ARG A 67 -20.37 4.95 3.81
C ARG A 67 -21.59 4.66 2.94
N ARG A 68 -21.45 3.90 1.85
CA ARG A 68 -22.54 3.49 0.96
C ARG A 68 -22.66 1.96 1.00
N ALA A 69 -23.76 1.46 1.58
CA ALA A 69 -23.96 0.03 1.86
C ALA A 69 -24.39 -0.81 0.64
N ASP A 70 -24.48 -0.22 -0.55
CA ASP A 70 -25.07 -0.85 -1.74
C ASP A 70 -24.02 -1.26 -2.79
N ALA A 71 -24.45 -1.98 -3.85
CA ALA A 71 -23.64 -2.32 -5.03
C ALA A 71 -22.88 -1.12 -5.63
N PHE A 72 -23.39 0.10 -5.40
CA PHE A 72 -22.74 1.36 -5.76
C PHE A 72 -21.37 1.55 -5.06
N GLY A 73 -21.21 1.07 -3.84
CA GLY A 73 -19.95 1.09 -3.10
C GLY A 73 -18.87 0.25 -3.82
N MET A 74 -19.23 -0.94 -4.30
CA MET A 74 -18.32 -1.81 -5.06
C MET A 74 -17.88 -1.15 -6.38
N THR A 75 -18.81 -0.56 -7.13
CA THR A 75 -18.48 0.17 -8.37
C THR A 75 -17.60 1.38 -8.10
N MET A 76 -17.80 2.07 -6.98
CA MET A 76 -16.99 3.23 -6.57
C MET A 76 -15.56 2.82 -6.19
N LEU A 77 -15.39 1.67 -5.54
CA LEU A 77 -14.08 1.07 -5.27
C LEU A 77 -13.33 0.71 -6.56
N LEU A 78 -14.01 0.04 -7.48
CA LEU A 78 -13.44 -0.35 -8.79
C LEU A 78 -13.06 0.87 -9.62
N ALA A 79 -13.94 1.86 -9.74
CA ALA A 79 -13.65 3.11 -10.44
C ALA A 79 -12.49 3.87 -9.78
N GLY A 80 -12.48 3.96 -8.45
CA GLY A 80 -11.39 4.58 -7.70
C GLY A 80 -10.05 3.84 -7.85
N PHE A 81 -10.07 2.52 -7.97
CA PHE A 81 -8.88 1.73 -8.30
C PHE A 81 -8.39 2.04 -9.72
N LEU A 82 -9.27 2.04 -10.72
CA LEU A 82 -8.91 2.35 -12.11
C LEU A 82 -8.31 3.75 -12.25
N VAL A 83 -8.91 4.76 -11.61
CA VAL A 83 -8.38 6.13 -11.62
C VAL A 83 -6.99 6.20 -11.00
N ARG A 84 -6.78 5.53 -9.86
CA ARG A 84 -5.46 5.49 -9.21
C ARG A 84 -4.43 4.71 -10.03
N ALA A 85 -4.82 3.59 -10.63
CA ALA A 85 -3.95 2.81 -11.51
C ALA A 85 -3.56 3.63 -12.76
N ALA A 86 -4.52 4.35 -13.36
CA ALA A 86 -4.26 5.24 -14.47
C ALA A 86 -3.33 6.40 -14.07
N ALA A 87 -3.53 6.99 -12.88
CA ALA A 87 -2.64 8.02 -12.35
C ALA A 87 -1.21 7.50 -12.11
N VAL A 88 -1.07 6.29 -11.54
CA VAL A 88 0.23 5.63 -11.37
C VAL A 88 0.89 5.37 -12.72
N ALA A 89 0.15 4.84 -13.70
CA ALA A 89 0.66 4.62 -15.05
C ALA A 89 1.11 5.93 -15.71
N LEU A 90 0.35 7.00 -15.56
CA LEU A 90 0.70 8.33 -16.05
C LEU A 90 1.97 8.86 -15.38
N VAL A 91 2.10 8.73 -14.06
CA VAL A 91 3.32 9.17 -13.34
C VAL A 91 4.51 8.35 -13.78
N LEU A 92 4.39 7.02 -13.90
CA LEU A 92 5.47 6.17 -14.40
C LEU A 92 5.88 6.55 -15.82
N TRP A 93 4.91 6.84 -16.69
CA TRP A 93 5.17 7.31 -18.03
C TRP A 93 5.89 8.67 -18.04
N LEU A 94 5.51 9.61 -17.18
CA LEU A 94 6.20 10.89 -17.03
C LEU A 94 7.63 10.71 -16.50
N LEU A 95 7.81 9.86 -15.48
CA LEU A 95 9.13 9.55 -14.92
C LEU A 95 10.05 8.90 -15.95
N ALA A 96 9.52 8.01 -16.79
CA ALA A 96 10.27 7.37 -17.87
C ALA A 96 10.60 8.35 -19.00
N SER A 97 9.62 9.13 -19.46
CA SER A 97 9.79 10.08 -20.58
C SER A 97 10.77 11.21 -20.26
N HIS A 98 10.84 11.65 -19.00
CA HIS A 98 11.79 12.69 -18.57
C HIS A 98 13.13 12.13 -18.10
N GLY A 99 13.38 10.82 -18.24
CA GLY A 99 14.62 10.18 -17.80
C GLY A 99 14.85 10.26 -16.29
N LEU A 100 13.80 10.49 -15.50
CA LEU A 100 13.91 10.58 -14.04
C LEU A 100 14.23 9.23 -13.41
N LEU A 101 13.90 8.12 -14.09
CA LEU A 101 14.35 6.76 -13.76
C LEU A 101 15.55 6.29 -14.61
N ALA A 102 16.17 7.18 -15.39
CA ALA A 102 17.37 6.82 -16.15
C ALA A 102 18.53 6.53 -15.20
N GLY A 103 19.21 5.40 -15.42
CA GLY A 103 20.27 4.88 -14.58
C GLY A 103 19.89 3.55 -13.93
N ALA A 104 20.72 2.52 -14.11
CA ALA A 104 20.45 1.17 -13.62
C ALA A 104 20.25 1.13 -12.10
N ASN A 105 21.06 1.87 -11.33
CA ASN A 105 20.96 1.92 -9.88
C ASN A 105 19.71 2.67 -9.40
N ARG A 106 19.30 3.72 -10.11
CA ARG A 106 18.06 4.46 -9.81
C ARG A 106 16.82 3.62 -10.08
N GLY A 107 16.77 2.95 -11.23
CA GLY A 107 15.72 2.00 -11.55
C GLY A 107 15.63 0.85 -10.55
N ASN A 108 16.77 0.26 -10.19
CA ASN A 108 16.83 -0.82 -9.20
C ASN A 108 16.35 -0.37 -7.82
N GLY A 109 16.82 0.79 -7.35
CA GLY A 109 16.39 1.36 -6.08
C GLY A 109 14.89 1.62 -6.04
N PHE A 110 14.32 2.12 -7.13
CA PHE A 110 12.88 2.30 -7.28
C PHE A 110 12.12 0.96 -7.20
N VAL A 111 12.48 -0.01 -8.04
CA VAL A 111 11.75 -1.29 -8.14
C VAL A 111 11.80 -2.08 -6.83
N TRP A 112 12.97 -2.22 -6.22
CA TRP A 112 13.11 -2.95 -4.95
C TRP A 112 12.34 -2.29 -3.81
N THR A 113 12.28 -0.96 -3.81
CA THR A 113 11.49 -0.22 -2.82
C THR A 113 10.00 -0.42 -3.02
N VAL A 114 9.51 -0.38 -4.26
CA VAL A 114 8.10 -0.69 -4.58
C VAL A 114 7.73 -2.09 -4.07
N LEU A 115 8.55 -3.10 -4.37
CA LEU A 115 8.33 -4.47 -3.90
C LEU A 115 8.30 -4.55 -2.37
N ALA A 116 9.29 -3.96 -1.69
CA ALA A 116 9.35 -3.96 -0.23
C ALA A 116 8.11 -3.30 0.40
N MET A 117 7.63 -2.19 -0.17
CA MET A 117 6.44 -1.49 0.33
C MET A 117 5.15 -2.30 0.11
N VAL A 118 5.01 -2.97 -1.03
CA VAL A 118 3.84 -3.83 -1.31
C VAL A 118 3.84 -5.04 -0.37
N ILE A 119 4.99 -5.67 -0.16
CA ILE A 119 5.15 -6.78 0.79
C ILE A 119 4.83 -6.31 2.22
N GLY A 120 5.38 -5.17 2.65
CA GLY A 120 5.09 -4.61 3.98
C GLY A 120 3.60 -4.29 4.15
N TRP A 121 2.99 -3.64 3.15
CA TRP A 121 1.56 -3.32 3.19
C TRP A 121 0.69 -4.58 3.31
N THR A 122 0.95 -5.61 2.49
CA THR A 122 0.21 -6.88 2.54
C THR A 122 0.40 -7.61 3.87
N ALA A 123 1.62 -7.65 4.41
CA ALA A 123 1.88 -8.19 5.75
C ALA A 123 1.12 -7.43 6.85
N GLY A 124 1.06 -6.09 6.76
CA GLY A 124 0.31 -5.25 7.70
C GLY A 124 -1.20 -5.47 7.63
N LEU A 125 -1.75 -5.69 6.42
CA LEU A 125 -3.15 -6.07 6.25
C LEU A 125 -3.43 -7.44 6.87
N VAL A 126 -2.54 -8.43 6.68
CA VAL A 126 -2.69 -9.77 7.27
C VAL A 126 -2.63 -9.72 8.80
N ASP A 127 -1.68 -8.98 9.40
CA ASP A 127 -1.63 -8.79 10.86
C ASP A 127 -2.92 -8.12 11.36
N ALA A 128 -3.38 -7.07 10.69
CA ALA A 128 -4.61 -6.39 11.07
C ALA A 128 -5.84 -7.31 11.00
N HIS A 129 -5.94 -8.15 9.96
CA HIS A 129 -6.99 -9.18 9.83
C HIS A 129 -6.91 -10.23 10.95
N ARG A 130 -5.71 -10.74 11.26
CA ARG A 130 -5.49 -11.70 12.36
C ARG A 130 -5.93 -11.12 13.70
N ARG A 131 -5.61 -9.86 13.98
CA ARG A 131 -5.98 -9.22 15.26
C ARG A 131 -7.44 -8.83 15.36
N ALA A 132 -8.11 -8.59 14.23
CA ALA A 132 -9.54 -8.30 14.20
C ALA A 132 -10.41 -9.54 14.51
N ARG A 133 -9.84 -10.75 14.66
CA ARG A 133 -10.57 -12.00 14.92
C ARG A 133 -11.81 -12.16 14.01
N LEU A 134 -11.65 -11.87 12.72
CA LEU A 134 -12.73 -12.09 11.76
C LEU A 134 -13.14 -13.58 11.78
N PRO A 135 -14.43 -13.91 11.66
CA PRO A 135 -14.96 -15.27 11.83
C PRO A 135 -14.26 -16.36 11.01
N ILE A 136 -13.62 -15.97 9.90
CA ILE A 136 -12.85 -16.86 9.02
C ILE A 136 -11.68 -17.55 9.75
N TYR A 137 -11.12 -16.90 10.78
CA TYR A 137 -10.04 -17.48 11.62
C TYR A 137 -10.55 -18.06 12.95
N ALA A 138 -11.84 -17.93 13.26
CA ALA A 138 -12.42 -18.49 14.47
C ALA A 138 -12.67 -20.01 14.38
N SER A 139 -12.63 -20.57 13.17
CA SER A 139 -12.84 -22.00 12.91
C SER A 139 -11.59 -22.88 13.11
N VAL A 140 -10.39 -22.29 13.17
CA VAL A 140 -9.13 -23.08 13.31
C VAL A 140 -8.76 -23.34 14.78
N GLY A 141 -9.50 -22.75 15.74
CA GLY A 141 -9.27 -22.95 17.18
C GLY A 141 -10.36 -23.72 17.91
N ARG A 142 -11.32 -24.33 17.19
CA ARG A 142 -12.35 -25.20 17.77
C ARG A 142 -12.15 -26.63 17.27
N GLU A 143 -11.02 -27.22 17.64
CA GLU A 143 -10.97 -28.68 17.76
C GLU A 143 -11.45 -29.01 19.18
N THR A 144 -12.75 -29.29 19.29
CA THR A 144 -13.38 -30.03 20.39
C THR A 144 -13.34 -31.52 20.04
N PRO A 145 -13.28 -32.46 21.00
CA PRO A 145 -14.02 -32.47 22.27
C PRO A 145 -13.25 -31.98 23.50
#